data_AF-A0A3N5L5P4-F1
#
_entry.id   AF-A0A3N5L5P4-F1
#
_cell.length_a   1.000
_cell.length_b   1.000
_cell.length_c   1.000
_cell.angle_alpha   90.00
_cell.angle_beta   90.00
_cell.angle_gamma   90.00
#
_symmetry.space_group_name_H-M   'P 1'
#
loop_
_entity.id
_entity.type
_entity.pdbx_description
1 polymer ?
#
loop_
_entity_poly.entity_id
_entity_poly.type
_entity_poly.pdbx_seq_one_letter_code
_entity_poly.pdbx_strand_id
1 'polypeptide(L)'
;MNCAKFESRLTDYMDGTLEGGLQEAMSEHAKSCASCSALITRVYALREQLRAFPLVDLKQSLVDEILERTTGKPPEWSVWSGLIFPTIRPFLTQRYAFGTGIMVVFISLIFTMVGPTPSTSGYSEMSPSSVAENADRLTDNVKKKWAQMRVYQTRVYEEATLLKEDLYGRLDSYVIKMLFKSYSESVQEQQPAAEGQNKNPGGDPKQPPKVQPQQPPRQPESQQPPKG
;
A
#
# COMPACT_ATOMS: atom_id res chain seq x y z
N MET A 1 44.93 -4.60 -64.65
CA MET A 1 44.57 -5.68 -63.70
C MET A 1 44.67 -7.04 -64.40
N ASN A 2 44.96 -8.15 -63.70
CA ASN A 2 44.89 -9.51 -64.28
C ASN A 2 43.56 -10.21 -63.91
N CYS A 3 43.21 -11.26 -64.67
CA CYS A 3 41.97 -12.01 -64.45
C CYS A 3 41.90 -12.67 -63.06
N ALA A 4 43.02 -13.18 -62.54
CA ALA A 4 43.03 -13.81 -61.21
C ALA A 4 42.67 -12.83 -60.09
N LYS A 5 43.19 -11.61 -60.15
CA LYS A 5 42.88 -10.53 -59.21
C LYS A 5 41.43 -10.06 -59.37
N PHE A 6 40.93 -10.03 -60.61
CA PHE A 6 39.52 -9.74 -60.88
C PHE A 6 38.59 -10.75 -60.21
N GLU A 7 38.82 -12.04 -60.42
CA GLU A 7 38.01 -13.13 -59.85
C GLU A 7 38.02 -13.09 -58.31
N SER A 8 39.19 -12.87 -57.70
CA SER A 8 39.32 -12.77 -56.23
C SER A 8 38.52 -11.62 -55.62
N ARG A 9 38.17 -10.60 -56.41
CA ARG A 9 37.47 -9.38 -55.99
C ARG A 9 36.08 -9.25 -56.62
N LEU A 10 35.62 -10.27 -57.33
CA LEU A 10 34.36 -10.23 -58.06
C LEU A 10 33.16 -10.01 -57.13
N THR A 11 33.17 -10.64 -55.96
CA THR A 11 32.13 -10.46 -54.94
C THR A 11 32.09 -9.01 -54.43
N ASP A 12 33.25 -8.45 -54.04
CA ASP A 12 33.36 -7.05 -53.61
C ASP A 12 32.87 -6.07 -54.69
N TYR A 13 33.17 -6.37 -55.96
CA TYR A 13 32.68 -5.59 -57.10
C TYR A 13 31.16 -5.68 -57.29
N MET A 14 30.59 -6.88 -57.15
CA MET A 14 29.15 -7.14 -57.26
C MET A 14 28.33 -6.54 -56.10
N ASP A 15 28.94 -6.43 -54.92
CA ASP A 15 28.33 -5.86 -53.72
C ASP A 15 28.58 -4.34 -53.59
N GLY A 16 29.46 -3.78 -54.44
CA GLY A 16 29.76 -2.34 -54.46
C GLY A 16 30.60 -1.87 -53.26
N THR A 17 31.35 -2.78 -52.63
CA THR A 17 32.17 -2.50 -51.44
C THR A 17 33.61 -2.06 -51.77
N LEU A 18 33.94 -2.02 -53.07
CA LEU A 18 35.26 -1.61 -53.55
C LEU A 18 35.47 -0.10 -53.50
N GLU A 19 36.71 0.30 -53.22
CA GLU A 19 37.17 1.68 -53.37
C GLU A 19 37.07 2.13 -54.84
N GLY A 20 36.68 3.39 -55.07
CA GLY A 20 36.31 3.90 -56.40
C GLY A 20 37.38 3.68 -57.49
N GLY A 21 38.66 3.87 -57.17
CA GLY A 21 39.75 3.62 -58.12
C GLY A 21 39.89 2.15 -58.53
N LEU A 22 39.61 1.22 -57.61
CA LEU A 22 39.64 -0.22 -57.90
C LEU A 22 38.38 -0.63 -58.68
N GLN A 23 37.23 -0.04 -58.38
CA GLN A 23 35.99 -0.26 -59.11
C GLN A 23 36.11 0.18 -60.58
N GLU A 24 36.75 1.33 -60.84
CA GLU A 24 37.00 1.82 -62.20
C GLU A 24 37.94 0.89 -62.96
N ALA A 25 39.07 0.50 -62.36
CA ALA A 25 40.01 -0.46 -62.94
C ALA A 25 39.37 -1.83 -63.23
N MET A 26 38.42 -2.26 -62.40
CA MET A 26 37.66 -3.49 -62.64
C MET A 26 36.65 -3.33 -63.77
N SER A 27 35.98 -2.19 -63.87
CA SER A 27 35.06 -1.88 -64.96
C SER A 27 35.78 -1.81 -66.32
N GLU A 28 36.99 -1.26 -66.35
CA GLU A 28 37.81 -1.17 -67.56
C GLU A 28 38.29 -2.57 -68.01
N HIS A 29 38.68 -3.42 -67.05
CA HIS A 29 39.05 -4.80 -67.36
C HIS A 29 37.86 -5.63 -67.85
N ALA A 30 36.69 -5.45 -67.25
CA ALA A 30 35.47 -6.11 -67.71
C ALA A 30 35.11 -5.71 -69.15
N LYS A 31 35.37 -4.45 -69.55
CA LYS A 31 35.15 -3.98 -70.93
C LYS A 31 36.18 -4.55 -71.91
N SER A 32 37.42 -4.75 -71.49
CA SER A 32 38.52 -5.21 -72.36
C SER A 32 38.70 -6.73 -72.41
N CYS A 33 38.23 -7.47 -71.41
CA CYS A 33 38.43 -8.91 -71.29
C CYS A 33 37.11 -9.69 -71.45
N ALA A 34 36.98 -10.43 -72.56
CA ALA A 34 35.76 -11.20 -72.88
C ALA A 34 35.44 -12.33 -71.88
N SER A 35 36.45 -12.94 -71.25
CA SER A 35 36.20 -13.98 -70.23
C SER A 35 35.63 -13.38 -68.96
N CYS A 36 36.17 -12.24 -68.51
CA CYS A 36 35.72 -11.55 -67.31
C CYS A 36 34.32 -10.95 -67.50
N SER A 37 34.00 -10.40 -68.68
CA SER A 37 32.65 -9.92 -68.98
C SER A 37 31.63 -11.06 -68.96
N ALA A 38 31.94 -12.19 -69.60
CA ALA A 38 31.07 -13.36 -69.59
C ALA A 38 30.87 -13.93 -68.18
N LEU A 39 31.90 -13.90 -67.34
CA LEU A 39 31.81 -14.31 -65.94
C LEU A 39 30.83 -13.41 -65.17
N ILE A 40 30.98 -12.09 -65.26
CA ILE A 40 30.08 -11.12 -64.63
C ILE A 40 28.63 -11.38 -65.04
N THR A 41 28.36 -11.54 -66.34
CA THR A 41 27.00 -11.81 -66.84
C THR A 41 26.42 -13.09 -66.26
N ARG A 42 27.21 -14.17 -66.14
CA ARG A 42 26.75 -15.43 -65.52
C ARG A 42 26.41 -15.26 -64.04
N VAL A 43 27.24 -14.55 -63.29
CA VAL A 43 26.97 -14.32 -61.86
C VAL A 43 25.74 -13.42 -61.66
N TYR A 44 25.55 -12.38 -62.48
CA TYR A 44 24.33 -11.58 -62.45
C TYR A 44 23.09 -12.40 -62.77
N ALA A 45 23.14 -13.25 -63.79
CA ALA A 45 22.03 -14.13 -64.14
C ALA A 45 21.69 -15.11 -62.99
N LEU A 46 22.71 -15.69 -62.36
CA LEU A 46 22.52 -16.57 -61.20
C LEU A 46 21.91 -15.81 -60.01
N ARG A 47 22.37 -14.59 -59.73
CA ARG A 47 21.83 -13.74 -58.65
C ARG A 47 20.36 -13.44 -58.88
N GLU A 48 19.97 -13.18 -60.13
CA GLU A 48 18.57 -12.91 -60.48
C GLU A 48 17.70 -14.17 -60.31
N GLN A 49 18.21 -15.34 -60.71
CA GLN A 49 17.53 -16.62 -60.46
C GLN A 49 17.37 -16.91 -58.96
N LEU A 50 18.38 -16.60 -58.15
CA LEU A 50 18.31 -16.74 -56.69
C LEU A 50 17.34 -15.76 -56.05
N ARG A 51 17.15 -14.57 -56.63
CA ARG A 51 16.11 -13.62 -56.19
C ARG A 51 14.71 -14.06 -56.57
N ALA A 52 14.57 -14.77 -57.68
CA ALA A 52 13.30 -15.33 -58.13
C ALA A 52 12.88 -16.57 -57.32
N PHE A 53 13.74 -17.09 -56.43
CA PHE A 53 13.35 -18.18 -55.53
C PHE A 53 12.23 -17.70 -54.60
N PRO A 54 11.16 -18.51 -54.42
CA PRO A 54 10.06 -18.14 -53.56
C PRO A 54 10.56 -17.93 -52.14
N LEU A 55 10.16 -16.81 -51.52
CA LEU A 55 10.38 -16.60 -50.09
C LEU A 55 9.74 -17.76 -49.33
N VAL A 56 10.56 -18.47 -48.56
CA VAL A 56 10.08 -19.52 -47.67
C VAL A 56 9.19 -18.86 -46.62
N ASP A 57 7.92 -19.26 -46.59
CA ASP A 57 6.99 -18.78 -45.58
C ASP A 57 7.47 -19.27 -44.21
N LEU A 58 7.91 -18.33 -43.39
CA LEU A 58 8.42 -18.62 -42.06
C LEU A 58 7.23 -18.97 -41.18
N LYS A 59 7.22 -20.19 -40.65
CA LYS A 59 6.25 -20.59 -39.64
C LYS A 59 6.29 -19.58 -38.49
N GLN A 60 5.15 -18.98 -38.15
CA GLN A 60 5.07 -17.92 -37.12
C GLN A 60 5.64 -18.37 -35.77
N SER A 61 5.58 -19.68 -35.46
CA SER A 61 6.14 -20.25 -34.22
C SER A 61 7.66 -20.43 -34.24
N LEU A 62 8.36 -20.15 -35.34
CA LEU A 62 9.81 -20.37 -35.45
C LEU A 62 10.58 -19.43 -34.53
N VAL A 63 10.12 -18.17 -34.42
CA VAL A 63 10.74 -17.18 -33.54
C VAL A 63 10.62 -17.64 -32.09
N ASP A 64 9.44 -18.07 -31.68
CA ASP A 64 9.20 -18.58 -30.33
C ASP A 64 10.06 -19.82 -30.05
N GLU A 65 10.15 -20.75 -31.00
CA GLU A 65 10.97 -21.97 -30.84
C GLU A 65 12.47 -21.67 -30.76
N ILE A 66 12.97 -20.68 -31.52
CA ILE A 66 14.36 -20.22 -31.42
C ILE A 66 14.61 -19.59 -30.04
N LEU A 67 13.70 -18.73 -29.57
CA LEU A 67 13.81 -18.08 -28.26
C LEU A 67 13.75 -19.10 -27.12
N GLU A 68 12.87 -20.10 -27.22
CA GLU A 68 12.81 -21.20 -26.25
C GLU A 68 14.13 -21.97 -26.17
N ARG A 69 14.77 -22.25 -27.32
CA ARG A 69 16.01 -23.06 -27.37
C ARG A 69 17.29 -22.27 -27.07
N THR A 70 17.33 -20.97 -27.35
CA THR A 70 18.57 -20.17 -27.23
C THR A 70 18.63 -19.36 -25.94
N THR A 71 17.52 -18.75 -25.54
CA THR A 71 17.46 -17.86 -24.37
C THR A 71 16.73 -18.46 -23.18
N GLY A 72 16.08 -19.61 -23.36
CA GLY A 72 15.10 -20.15 -22.42
C GLY A 72 13.79 -19.37 -22.49
N LYS A 73 12.68 -20.00 -22.09
CA LYS A 73 11.36 -19.36 -22.08
C LYS A 73 11.43 -18.04 -21.31
N PRO A 74 11.14 -16.87 -21.91
CA PRO A 74 10.80 -15.71 -21.10
C PRO A 74 9.61 -16.11 -20.22
N PRO A 75 9.64 -15.85 -18.90
CA PRO A 75 8.51 -16.18 -18.04
C PRO A 75 7.29 -15.49 -18.64
N GLU A 76 6.27 -16.29 -18.96
CA GLU A 76 4.99 -15.77 -19.41
C GLU A 76 4.50 -14.82 -18.32
N TRP A 77 4.62 -13.52 -18.56
CA TRP A 77 4.02 -12.51 -17.70
C TRP A 77 2.53 -12.80 -17.79
N SER A 78 2.00 -13.45 -16.77
CA SER A 78 0.58 -13.45 -16.50
C SER A 78 0.29 -12.16 -15.77
N VAL A 79 -0.75 -11.45 -16.18
CA VAL A 79 -1.21 -10.24 -15.48
C VAL A 79 -1.45 -10.53 -13.99
N TRP A 80 -1.80 -11.78 -13.65
CA TRP A 80 -1.91 -12.26 -12.28
C TRP A 80 -0.55 -12.30 -11.55
N SER A 81 0.54 -12.73 -12.18
CA SER A 81 1.86 -12.75 -11.52
C SER A 81 2.43 -11.36 -11.29
N GLY A 82 2.09 -10.39 -12.14
CA GLY A 82 2.51 -8.98 -11.97
C GLY A 82 1.78 -8.26 -10.82
N LEU A 83 0.50 -8.56 -10.60
CA LEU A 83 -0.32 -7.82 -9.64
C LEU A 83 -0.48 -8.53 -8.28
N ILE A 84 -0.49 -9.86 -8.28
CA ILE A 84 -0.91 -10.65 -7.12
C ILE A 84 0.30 -11.14 -6.33
N PHE A 85 1.32 -11.67 -7.00
CA PHE A 85 2.52 -12.13 -6.32
C PHE A 85 3.25 -11.06 -5.48
N PRO A 86 3.38 -9.78 -5.89
CA PRO A 86 4.00 -8.78 -5.01
C PRO A 86 3.12 -8.42 -3.80
N THR A 87 1.80 -8.41 -3.94
CA THR A 87 0.86 -8.09 -2.85
C THR A 87 0.71 -9.22 -1.84
N ILE A 88 0.78 -10.48 -2.27
CA ILE A 88 0.65 -11.64 -1.37
C ILE A 88 2.02 -12.12 -0.82
N ARG A 89 3.15 -11.73 -1.44
CA ARG A 89 4.50 -12.02 -0.91
C ARG A 89 4.73 -11.65 0.57
N PRO A 90 4.33 -10.47 1.08
CA PRO A 90 4.49 -10.16 2.51
C PRO A 90 3.64 -11.07 3.41
N PHE A 91 2.49 -11.54 2.93
CA PHE A 91 1.57 -12.42 3.66
C PHE A 91 2.04 -13.89 3.72
N LEU A 92 2.82 -14.36 2.75
CA LEU A 92 3.35 -15.72 2.73
C LEU A 92 4.66 -15.90 3.54
N THR A 93 5.16 -14.85 4.17
CA THR A 93 6.30 -15.03 5.10
C THR A 93 5.83 -15.71 6.38
N GLN A 94 6.63 -16.68 6.87
CA GLN A 94 6.28 -17.59 7.97
C GLN A 94 5.77 -16.89 9.25
N ARG A 95 6.14 -15.63 9.47
CA ARG A 95 5.68 -14.82 10.61
C ARG A 95 4.23 -14.36 10.53
N TYR A 96 3.66 -14.21 9.33
CA TYR A 96 2.30 -13.67 9.16
C TYR A 96 1.26 -14.74 8.85
N ALA A 97 1.66 -15.94 8.43
CA ALA A 97 0.74 -17.04 8.11
C ALA A 97 -0.19 -17.44 9.28
N PHE A 98 0.33 -17.44 10.51
CA PHE A 98 -0.48 -17.80 11.69
C PHE A 98 -1.53 -16.74 12.04
N GLY A 99 -1.16 -15.46 12.01
CA GLY A 99 -2.09 -14.38 12.34
C GLY A 99 -3.23 -14.26 11.34
N THR A 100 -2.94 -14.46 10.05
CA THR A 100 -3.92 -14.36 8.98
C THR A 100 -4.85 -15.57 8.97
N GLY A 101 -4.31 -16.77 9.25
CA GLY A 101 -5.13 -17.97 9.47
C GLY A 101 -6.15 -17.77 10.60
N ILE A 102 -5.72 -17.22 11.74
CA ILE A 102 -6.63 -16.93 12.86
C ILE A 102 -7.68 -15.88 12.46
N MET A 103 -7.30 -14.80 11.80
CA MET A 103 -8.24 -13.77 11.33
C MET A 103 -9.26 -14.33 10.34
N VAL A 104 -8.86 -15.20 9.42
CA VAL A 104 -9.77 -15.86 8.48
C VAL A 104 -10.74 -16.77 9.21
N VAL A 105 -10.28 -17.54 10.20
CA VAL A 105 -11.17 -18.37 11.03
C VAL A 105 -12.16 -17.52 11.81
N PHE A 106 -11.73 -16.41 12.41
CA PHE A 106 -12.62 -15.48 13.11
C PHE A 106 -13.63 -14.82 12.18
N ILE A 107 -13.19 -14.35 11.01
CA ILE A 107 -14.06 -13.76 10.00
C ILE A 107 -15.06 -14.80 9.50
N SER A 108 -14.63 -16.04 9.25
CA SER A 108 -15.50 -17.15 8.86
C SER A 108 -16.52 -17.47 9.96
N LEU A 109 -16.13 -17.43 11.23
CA LEU A 109 -17.04 -17.66 12.36
C LEU A 109 -18.07 -16.53 12.48
N ILE A 110 -17.64 -15.27 12.36
CA ILE A 110 -18.54 -14.11 12.34
C ILE A 110 -19.50 -14.19 11.14
N PHE A 111 -18.99 -14.56 9.97
CA PHE A 111 -19.79 -14.74 8.76
C PHE A 111 -20.77 -15.91 8.90
N THR A 112 -20.42 -16.97 9.63
CA THR A 112 -21.33 -18.07 9.93
C THR A 112 -22.40 -17.67 10.95
N MET A 113 -22.06 -16.77 11.88
CA MET A 113 -23.00 -16.30 12.92
C MET A 113 -23.95 -15.20 12.44
N VAL A 114 -23.52 -14.38 11.48
CA VAL A 114 -24.27 -13.21 10.97
C VAL A 114 -24.79 -13.44 9.55
N GLY A 115 -24.11 -14.29 8.77
CA GLY A 115 -24.41 -14.54 7.38
C GLY A 115 -25.51 -15.57 7.16
N PRO A 116 -26.00 -15.68 5.91
CA PRO A 116 -27.02 -16.63 5.54
C PRO A 116 -26.50 -18.06 5.76
N THR A 117 -27.20 -18.85 6.57
CA THR A 117 -26.93 -20.28 6.66
C THR A 117 -26.99 -20.86 5.26
N PRO A 118 -25.97 -21.60 4.78
CA PRO A 118 -26.06 -22.30 3.52
C PRO A 118 -27.06 -23.45 3.71
N SER A 119 -28.36 -23.14 3.59
CA SER A 119 -29.34 -24.13 3.18
C SER A 119 -28.90 -24.66 1.82
N THR A 120 -29.12 -25.94 1.58
CA THR A 120 -28.65 -26.72 0.43
C THR A 120 -29.31 -26.30 -0.89
N SER A 121 -29.27 -25.02 -1.25
CA SER A 121 -29.82 -24.51 -2.51
C SER A 121 -28.77 -24.66 -3.62
N GLY A 122 -29.18 -25.33 -4.69
CA GLY A 122 -28.36 -25.59 -5.87
C GLY A 122 -27.95 -24.32 -6.60
N TYR A 123 -26.93 -24.47 -7.45
CA TYR A 123 -26.30 -23.44 -8.30
C TYR A 123 -27.25 -22.59 -9.17
N SER A 124 -28.55 -22.91 -9.22
CA SER A 124 -29.57 -22.17 -9.97
C SER A 124 -30.11 -20.94 -9.25
N GLU A 125 -29.80 -20.72 -7.97
CA GLU A 125 -30.22 -19.53 -7.21
C GLU A 125 -29.23 -18.35 -7.32
N MET A 126 -28.16 -18.45 -8.13
CA MET A 126 -27.28 -17.32 -8.45
C MET A 126 -27.88 -16.44 -9.57
N SER A 127 -29.16 -16.12 -9.50
CA SER A 127 -29.74 -15.07 -10.34
C SER A 127 -29.45 -13.69 -9.71
N PRO A 128 -29.17 -12.65 -10.50
CA PRO A 128 -28.84 -11.33 -9.95
C PRO A 128 -29.96 -10.74 -9.09
N SER A 129 -31.22 -11.15 -9.30
CA SER A 129 -32.36 -10.71 -8.50
C SER A 129 -32.41 -11.36 -7.11
N SER A 130 -32.11 -12.66 -6.96
CA SER A 130 -32.09 -13.32 -5.65
C SER A 130 -30.91 -12.85 -4.80
N VAL A 131 -29.78 -12.52 -5.43
CA VAL A 131 -28.62 -11.92 -4.75
C VAL A 131 -28.95 -10.52 -4.24
N ALA A 132 -29.64 -9.70 -5.04
CA ALA A 132 -30.09 -8.37 -4.63
C ALA A 132 -31.10 -8.45 -3.47
N GLU A 133 -32.07 -9.36 -3.57
CA GLU A 133 -33.09 -9.53 -2.52
C GLU A 133 -32.48 -10.04 -1.20
N ASN A 134 -31.50 -10.94 -1.26
CA ASN A 134 -30.76 -11.38 -0.08
C ASN A 134 -29.85 -10.28 0.48
N ALA A 135 -29.25 -9.44 -0.37
CA ALA A 135 -28.44 -8.30 0.06
C ALA A 135 -29.28 -7.26 0.82
N ASP A 136 -30.49 -6.97 0.33
CA ASP A 136 -31.41 -6.06 1.00
C ASP A 136 -31.87 -6.60 2.36
N ARG A 137 -32.24 -7.88 2.43
CA ARG A 137 -32.61 -8.55 3.70
C ARG A 137 -31.46 -8.55 4.71
N LEU A 138 -30.22 -8.74 4.25
CA LEU A 138 -29.04 -8.70 5.11
C LEU A 138 -28.80 -7.27 5.62
N THR A 139 -28.91 -6.28 4.73
CA THR A 139 -28.74 -4.87 5.06
C THR A 139 -29.75 -4.42 6.11
N ASP A 140 -31.01 -4.86 5.99
CA ASP A 140 -32.06 -4.53 6.96
C ASP A 140 -31.85 -5.20 8.32
N ASN A 141 -31.43 -6.47 8.33
CA ASN A 141 -31.11 -7.18 9.58
C ASN A 141 -29.88 -6.56 10.27
N VAL A 142 -28.86 -6.14 9.51
CA VAL A 142 -27.68 -5.45 10.02
C VAL A 142 -28.06 -4.08 10.57
N LYS A 143 -28.85 -3.28 9.85
CA LYS A 143 -29.34 -1.98 10.32
C LYS A 143 -30.14 -2.10 11.61
N LYS A 144 -31.05 -3.08 11.72
CA LYS A 144 -31.84 -3.33 12.94
C LYS A 144 -30.95 -3.69 14.12
N LYS A 145 -29.99 -4.60 13.94
CA LYS A 145 -29.04 -4.97 15.00
C LYS A 145 -28.11 -3.82 15.38
N TRP A 146 -27.67 -3.01 14.43
CA TRP A 146 -26.86 -1.81 14.69
C TRP A 146 -27.61 -0.75 15.50
N ALA A 147 -28.90 -0.56 15.22
CA ALA A 147 -29.74 0.34 16.00
C ALA A 147 -29.86 -0.15 17.46
N GLN A 148 -30.07 -1.45 17.67
CA GLN A 148 -30.10 -2.06 19.01
C GLN A 148 -28.75 -1.93 19.72
N MET A 149 -27.64 -2.13 19.01
CA MET A 149 -26.29 -2.01 19.57
C MET A 149 -25.98 -0.57 20.00
N ARG A 150 -26.41 0.43 19.23
CA ARG A 150 -26.25 1.84 19.62
C ARG A 150 -26.99 2.17 20.92
N VAL A 151 -28.21 1.65 21.09
CA VAL A 151 -28.98 1.82 22.34
C VAL A 151 -28.30 1.12 23.53
N TYR A 152 -27.66 -0.03 23.29
CA TYR A 152 -26.87 -0.70 24.33
C TYR A 152 -25.62 0.09 24.71
N GLN A 153 -24.90 0.64 23.72
CA GLN A 153 -23.71 1.46 23.95
C GLN A 153 -24.01 2.71 24.78
N THR A 154 -25.13 3.40 24.52
CA THR A 154 -25.50 4.58 25.31
C THR A 154 -25.74 4.21 26.77
N ARG A 155 -26.40 3.07 27.04
CA ARG A 155 -26.60 2.59 28.42
C ARG A 155 -25.29 2.25 29.11
N VAL A 156 -24.38 1.53 28.43
CA VAL A 156 -23.06 1.19 29.00
C VAL A 156 -22.21 2.43 29.23
N TYR A 157 -22.28 3.42 28.33
CA TYR A 157 -21.55 4.67 28.50
C TYR A 157 -22.08 5.46 29.70
N GLU A 158 -23.41 5.54 29.88
CA GLU A 158 -24.04 6.15 31.05
C GLU A 158 -23.62 5.48 32.36
N GLU A 159 -23.65 4.14 32.42
CA GLU A 159 -23.18 3.38 33.58
C GLU A 159 -21.68 3.59 33.85
N ALA A 160 -20.85 3.61 32.80
CA ALA A 160 -19.41 3.85 32.92
C ALA A 160 -19.09 5.28 33.36
N THR A 161 -19.86 6.28 32.91
CA THR A 161 -19.70 7.66 33.37
C THR A 161 -20.06 7.80 34.85
N LEU A 162 -21.13 7.16 35.32
CA LEU A 162 -21.49 7.15 36.75
C LEU A 162 -20.40 6.49 37.61
N LEU A 163 -19.83 5.38 37.13
CA LEU A 163 -18.73 4.69 37.80
C LEU A 163 -17.47 5.55 37.89
N LYS A 164 -17.18 6.30 36.82
CA LYS A 164 -16.05 7.25 36.79
C LYS A 164 -16.26 8.36 37.82
N GLU A 165 -17.45 8.96 37.88
CA GLU A 165 -17.75 10.04 38.82
C GLU A 165 -17.64 9.58 40.28
N ASP A 166 -18.13 8.38 40.61
CA ASP A 166 -18.01 7.81 41.97
C ASP A 166 -16.54 7.53 42.36
N LEU A 167 -15.73 7.03 41.41
CA LEU A 167 -14.30 6.81 41.64
C LEU A 167 -13.53 8.13 41.85
N TYR A 168 -13.79 9.14 41.01
CA TYR A 168 -13.11 10.43 41.10
C TYR A 168 -13.43 11.14 42.42
N GLY A 169 -14.68 11.10 42.89
CA GLY A 169 -15.06 11.71 44.17
C GLY A 169 -14.35 11.08 45.38
N ARG A 170 -14.16 9.75 45.37
CA ARG A 170 -13.38 9.06 46.41
C ARG A 170 -11.90 9.43 46.36
N LEU A 171 -11.30 9.41 45.17
CA LEU A 171 -9.89 9.78 44.98
C LEU A 171 -9.61 11.22 45.43
N ASP A 172 -10.48 12.16 45.07
CA ASP A 172 -10.33 13.57 45.45
C ASP A 172 -10.36 13.76 46.97
N SER A 173 -11.27 13.07 47.66
CA SER A 173 -11.35 13.09 49.14
C SER A 173 -10.06 12.58 49.80
N TYR A 174 -9.43 11.54 49.25
CA TYR A 174 -8.15 11.03 49.76
C TYR A 174 -6.98 11.99 49.49
N VAL A 175 -6.95 12.60 48.30
CA VAL A 175 -5.90 13.56 47.92
C VAL A 175 -5.98 14.82 48.77
N ILE A 176 -7.18 15.40 48.94
CA ILE A 176 -7.39 16.57 49.81
C ILE A 176 -6.96 16.25 51.25
N LYS A 177 -7.32 15.07 51.77
CA LYS A 177 -6.93 14.66 53.12
C LYS A 177 -5.41 14.50 53.26
N MET A 178 -4.73 13.95 52.25
CA MET A 178 -3.26 13.85 52.27
C MET A 178 -2.59 15.22 52.15
N LEU A 179 -3.05 16.09 51.25
CA LEU A 179 -2.52 17.43 51.08
C LEU A 179 -2.72 18.31 52.31
N PHE A 180 -3.89 18.22 52.95
CA PHE A 180 -4.16 18.95 54.18
C PHE A 180 -3.27 18.46 55.32
N LYS A 181 -3.07 17.13 55.42
CA LYS A 181 -2.17 16.54 56.42
C LYS A 181 -0.73 17.01 56.22
N SER A 182 -0.20 16.93 55.00
CA SER A 182 1.17 17.40 54.71
C SER A 182 1.34 18.89 54.95
N TYR A 183 0.32 19.71 54.63
CA TYR A 183 0.37 21.14 54.91
C TYR A 183 0.39 21.40 56.42
N SER A 184 -0.49 20.75 57.20
CA SER A 184 -0.52 20.92 58.65
C SER A 184 0.78 20.49 59.33
N GLU A 185 1.41 19.39 58.88
CA GLU A 185 2.71 18.93 59.37
C GLU A 185 3.81 19.97 59.05
N SER A 186 3.81 20.54 57.83
CA SER A 186 4.78 21.57 57.45
C SER A 186 4.66 22.88 58.24
N VAL A 187 3.42 23.26 58.61
CA VAL A 187 3.18 24.44 59.47
C VAL A 187 3.63 24.18 60.91
N GLN A 188 3.50 22.94 61.38
CA GLN A 188 3.91 22.54 62.72
C GLN A 188 5.44 22.40 62.84
N GLU A 189 6.13 21.94 61.80
CA GLU A 189 7.61 21.90 61.75
C GLU A 189 8.26 23.29 61.60
N GLN A 190 7.52 24.30 61.12
CA GLN A 190 8.00 25.69 61.10
C GLN A 190 7.84 26.43 62.44
N GLN A 191 7.22 25.81 63.44
CA GLN A 191 7.18 26.32 64.81
C GLN A 191 8.14 25.55 65.74
N PRO A 192 9.45 25.84 65.66
CA PRO A 192 10.28 25.79 66.85
C PRO A 192 11.23 26.99 66.89
N ALA A 193 10.93 27.97 67.77
CA ALA A 193 11.90 28.81 68.51
C ALA A 193 11.31 30.14 69.03
N ALA A 194 10.07 30.17 69.53
CA ALA A 194 9.54 31.37 70.21
C ALA A 194 8.84 31.11 71.54
N GLU A 195 9.05 29.96 72.18
CA GLU A 195 8.62 29.73 73.57
C GLU A 195 9.80 29.29 74.43
N GLY A 196 10.62 30.28 74.76
CA GLY A 196 11.74 30.17 75.69
C GLY A 196 12.11 31.54 76.24
N GLN A 197 11.34 31.99 77.24
CA GLN A 197 11.63 33.07 78.20
C GLN A 197 11.70 34.52 77.69
N ASN A 198 10.63 35.30 77.92
CA ASN A 198 10.79 36.63 78.53
C ASN A 198 9.56 37.01 79.38
N LYS A 199 9.84 37.65 80.52
CA LYS A 199 8.92 38.00 81.61
C LYS A 199 8.06 39.23 81.29
N ASN A 200 6.90 39.21 81.93
CA ASN A 200 6.11 40.34 82.49
C ASN A 200 5.07 41.06 81.62
N PRO A 201 4.02 41.63 82.28
CA PRO A 201 2.64 41.53 81.83
C PRO A 201 2.04 42.89 81.43
N GLY A 202 0.91 42.83 80.72
CA GLY A 202 0.00 43.96 80.57
C GLY A 202 -0.37 44.27 79.13
N GLY A 203 -1.66 44.24 78.83
CA GLY A 203 -2.22 44.78 77.60
C GLY A 203 -3.39 43.97 77.06
N ASP A 204 -4.57 44.58 77.12
CA ASP A 204 -5.90 44.10 76.72
C ASP A 204 -6.04 43.34 75.38
N PRO A 205 -7.07 42.49 75.23
CA PRO A 205 -7.27 41.67 74.05
C PRO A 205 -7.86 42.49 72.89
N LYS A 206 -7.13 42.62 71.78
CA LYS A 206 -7.69 43.05 70.48
C LYS A 206 -7.93 41.85 69.57
N GLN A 207 -9.19 41.70 69.18
CA GLN A 207 -9.75 40.74 68.23
C GLN A 207 -8.95 40.63 66.92
N PRO A 208 -8.82 39.44 66.33
CA PRO A 208 -8.35 39.30 64.95
C PRO A 208 -9.46 39.67 63.93
N PRO A 209 -9.09 40.10 62.71
CA PRO A 209 -10.00 40.72 61.76
C PRO A 209 -10.80 39.70 60.95
N LYS A 210 -12.06 40.06 60.66
CA LYS A 210 -12.92 39.44 59.65
C LYS A 210 -12.26 39.57 58.27
N VAL A 211 -11.87 38.46 57.66
CA VAL A 211 -11.52 38.41 56.23
C VAL A 211 -12.76 38.00 55.43
N GLN A 212 -13.22 38.91 54.58
CA GLN A 212 -14.32 38.72 53.63
C GLN A 212 -13.89 37.77 52.49
N PRO A 213 -14.78 36.89 51.99
CA PRO A 213 -14.50 36.11 50.79
C PRO A 213 -14.51 37.01 49.55
N GLN A 214 -13.40 37.04 48.80
CA GLN A 214 -13.36 37.63 47.47
C GLN A 214 -14.11 36.72 46.46
N GLN A 215 -14.98 37.34 45.67
CA GLN A 215 -15.76 36.70 44.60
C GLN A 215 -14.87 36.14 43.48
N PRO A 216 -15.26 35.02 42.84
CA PRO A 216 -14.55 34.50 41.68
C PRO A 216 -14.83 35.35 40.41
N PRO A 217 -13.88 35.40 39.46
CA PRO A 217 -14.01 36.21 38.25
C PRO A 217 -15.03 35.63 37.25
N ARG A 218 -15.74 36.55 36.58
CA ARG A 218 -16.69 36.30 35.48
C ARG A 218 -16.02 35.54 34.33
N GLN A 219 -16.71 34.50 33.85
CA GLN A 219 -16.42 33.86 32.56
C GLN A 219 -16.76 34.79 31.38
N PRO A 220 -16.01 34.76 30.27
CA PRO A 220 -16.38 35.45 29.05
C PRO A 220 -17.45 34.69 28.27
N GLU A 221 -18.44 35.46 27.84
CA GLU A 221 -19.60 35.12 27.03
C GLU A 221 -19.18 34.59 25.64
N SER A 222 -19.46 33.30 25.37
CA SER A 222 -19.24 32.71 24.04
C SER A 222 -20.41 33.05 23.11
N GLN A 223 -20.07 33.77 22.05
CA GLN A 223 -20.93 34.22 20.96
C GLN A 223 -21.60 33.05 20.22
N GLN A 224 -22.90 33.22 19.97
CA GLN A 224 -23.73 32.40 19.09
C GLN A 224 -23.58 32.87 17.62
N PRO A 225 -23.49 31.98 16.62
CA PRO A 225 -23.58 32.39 15.22
C PRO A 225 -25.03 32.48 14.72
N PRO A 226 -25.31 33.32 13.71
CA PRO A 226 -26.65 33.58 13.21
C PRO A 226 -27.17 32.44 12.33
N LYS A 227 -28.49 32.23 12.42
CA LYS A 227 -29.27 31.37 11.52
C LYS A 227 -29.31 31.97 10.12
N GLY A 228 -28.97 31.14 9.13
CA GLY A 228 -29.30 31.29 7.71
C GLY A 228 -29.85 29.97 7.21
#